data_AF-A0A5Q3HHX8-F1
#
_entry.id   AF-A0A5Q3HHX8-F1
#
_cell.length_a   1.000
_cell.length_b   1.000
_cell.length_c   1.000
_cell.angle_alpha   90.00
_cell.angle_beta   90.00
_cell.angle_gamma   90.00
#
_symmetry.space_group_name_H-M   'P 1'
#
loop_
_entity.id
_entity.type
_entity.pdbx_description
1 polymer ?
#
loop_
_entity_poly.entity_id
_entity_poly.type
_entity_poly.pdbx_seq_one_letter_code
_entity_poly.pdbx_strand_id
1 'polypeptide(L)'
;MRPIPVFCWALACSAAQLPVALAQTTSATRSPASVAGRPEVPADGGPSFPNSRPRPALPSLQIGNVAVGEREIRYRRDNTEERMDVRLGVDSQTGGNVGVDYARVIDENWAWGINAVKGSDQLDIVVNSLYSLPKPWYLGVSAGYLRRTDTYAFYSGPDKATVSQGSFRINLQRDFQDMGAITDAGVRLYTARARAPEMSQKMMTEDTATELRFLIDPRRIAPGQLMGMGVSLGLQPWANSRLKLGLGSESVRYNFQDGSSSRDRRANISADLQQQLSGCWRLDAGFNIGVSGERFQLAVGRGPWSVGLTRNNGRDSAPSSTQIVMAYSVPLGGRSPSSCAPAQTATGRGINRLDEVFRRPIELPTTVLARVDMTAKPYLLASIDKTALNGAQVSATPDGLLVTLSGPQALALFSLSINGVPVGPDATGLNGERLVSVTPDGRVRIAIRAFANPGAGVTQPVEAVVVQPGQTSVITFNVVGR
;
A
#
# COMPACT_ATOMS: atom_id res chain seq x y z
N MET A 1 -9.76 6.14 55.26
CA MET A 1 -10.65 6.30 54.09
C MET A 1 -10.52 7.74 53.61
N ARG A 2 -9.99 7.95 52.40
CA ARG A 2 -9.81 9.27 51.77
C ARG A 2 -10.80 9.38 50.59
N PRO A 3 -11.41 10.55 50.32
CA PRO A 3 -12.33 10.70 49.21
C PRO A 3 -11.59 10.89 47.89
N ILE A 4 -12.11 10.28 46.83
CA ILE A 4 -11.65 10.40 45.45
C ILE A 4 -12.38 11.60 44.80
N PRO A 5 -11.70 12.51 44.07
CA PRO A 5 -12.37 13.62 43.41
C PRO A 5 -13.01 13.17 42.10
N VAL A 6 -14.26 13.60 41.91
CA VAL A 6 -15.05 13.46 40.68
C VAL A 6 -14.56 14.51 39.67
N PHE A 7 -14.05 14.07 38.52
CA PHE A 7 -13.78 14.93 37.37
C PHE A 7 -15.07 15.10 36.55
N CYS A 8 -15.72 16.25 36.68
CA CYS A 8 -16.77 16.70 35.76
C CYS A 8 -16.14 17.26 34.47
N TRP A 9 -16.42 16.63 33.33
CA TRP A 9 -16.20 17.24 32.02
C TRP A 9 -17.49 17.90 31.55
N ALA A 10 -17.52 19.24 31.54
CA ALA A 10 -18.56 20.02 30.88
C ALA A 10 -18.16 20.20 29.40
N LEU A 11 -18.85 19.51 28.50
CA LEU A 11 -18.80 19.77 27.06
C LEU A 11 -19.73 20.96 26.76
N ALA A 12 -19.15 22.13 26.53
CA ALA A 12 -19.85 23.28 25.99
C ALA A 12 -20.10 23.06 24.48
N CYS A 13 -21.36 22.82 24.12
CA CYS A 13 -21.83 22.86 22.74
C CYS A 13 -21.89 24.33 22.27
N SER A 14 -20.90 24.76 21.48
CA SER A 14 -21.04 25.97 20.67
C SER A 14 -21.75 25.62 19.37
N ALA A 15 -23.01 26.05 19.25
CA ALA A 15 -23.76 26.03 18.01
C ALA A 15 -23.18 27.07 17.04
N ALA A 16 -22.31 26.65 16.13
CA ALA A 16 -21.93 27.44 14.97
C ALA A 16 -22.95 27.17 13.84
N GLN A 17 -23.75 28.20 13.51
CA GLN A 17 -24.63 28.20 12.35
C GLN A 17 -23.77 28.18 11.08
N LEU A 18 -23.89 27.10 10.29
CA LEU A 18 -23.32 27.02 8.94
C LEU A 18 -24.28 27.70 7.95
N PRO A 19 -23.85 28.70 7.15
CA PRO A 19 -24.64 29.16 6.03
C PRO A 19 -24.56 28.14 4.89
N VAL A 20 -25.71 27.56 4.54
CA VAL A 20 -25.89 26.79 3.30
C VAL A 20 -26.05 27.78 2.16
N ALA A 21 -24.98 28.02 1.40
CA ALA A 21 -25.06 28.67 0.10
C ALA A 21 -25.27 27.60 -0.98
N LEU A 22 -26.51 27.48 -1.47
CA LEU A 22 -26.85 26.77 -2.69
C LEU A 22 -26.32 27.57 -3.88
N ALA A 23 -25.18 27.14 -4.44
CA ALA A 23 -24.70 27.66 -5.71
C ALA A 23 -25.51 27.01 -6.85
N GLN A 24 -26.30 27.84 -7.54
CA GLN A 24 -26.97 27.50 -8.79
C GLN A 24 -25.91 27.38 -9.89
N THR A 25 -25.78 26.19 -10.49
CA THR A 25 -24.96 26.00 -11.70
C THR A 25 -25.80 26.31 -12.94
N THR A 26 -25.49 27.44 -13.58
CA THR A 26 -25.96 27.76 -14.94
C THR A 26 -25.03 27.14 -15.99
N SER A 27 -25.62 26.24 -16.76
CA SER A 27 -25.47 26.03 -18.22
C SER A 27 -24.14 26.32 -18.95
N ALA A 28 -23.64 25.24 -19.54
CA ALA A 28 -23.21 25.07 -20.93
C ALA A 28 -21.96 25.81 -21.44
N THR A 29 -20.94 25.02 -21.79
CA THR A 29 -20.08 25.33 -22.93
C THR A 29 -19.79 24.04 -23.70
N ARG A 30 -20.13 24.07 -24.99
CA ARG A 30 -19.96 22.99 -25.98
C ARG A 30 -18.49 22.56 -26.07
N SER A 31 -18.24 21.25 -26.04
CA SER A 31 -17.01 20.66 -26.56
C SER A 31 -17.01 20.71 -28.10
N PRO A 32 -15.93 21.16 -28.76
CA PRO A 32 -15.71 20.84 -30.16
C PRO A 32 -15.18 19.40 -30.29
N ALA A 33 -15.63 18.73 -31.35
CA ALA A 33 -15.29 17.35 -31.69
C ALA A 33 -13.77 17.14 -31.84
N SER A 34 -13.26 16.08 -31.20
CA SER A 34 -11.89 15.61 -31.37
C SER A 34 -11.72 14.92 -32.73
N VAL A 35 -10.94 15.55 -33.59
CA VAL A 35 -10.33 14.94 -34.78
C VAL A 35 -9.36 13.85 -34.31
N ALA A 36 -9.39 12.69 -34.99
CA ALA A 36 -8.52 11.56 -34.73
C ALA A 36 -7.04 11.96 -34.89
N GLY A 37 -6.30 11.94 -33.78
CA GLY A 37 -4.86 12.20 -33.71
C GLY A 37 -4.21 11.28 -32.68
N ARG A 38 -3.04 10.76 -33.06
CA ARG A 38 -2.13 9.80 -32.39
C ARG A 38 -2.19 9.68 -30.85
N PRO A 39 -1.91 8.48 -30.29
CA PRO A 39 -1.79 8.30 -28.85
C PRO A 39 -0.64 9.15 -28.30
N GLU A 40 -1.01 10.06 -27.40
CA GLU A 40 -0.09 10.86 -26.59
C GLU A 40 0.61 9.94 -25.57
N VAL A 41 1.94 9.97 -25.60
CA VAL A 41 2.79 9.33 -24.58
C VAL A 41 2.73 10.18 -23.31
N PRO A 42 2.53 9.61 -22.10
CA PRO A 42 2.53 10.38 -20.87
C PRO A 42 3.89 11.05 -20.66
N ALA A 43 3.90 12.35 -20.36
CA ALA A 43 5.12 13.16 -20.19
C ALA A 43 6.00 12.76 -18.98
N ASP A 44 5.55 11.83 -18.13
CA ASP A 44 6.18 11.58 -16.83
C ASP A 44 7.11 10.37 -16.79
N GLY A 45 7.37 9.69 -17.92
CA GLY A 45 8.41 8.64 -18.03
C GLY A 45 8.27 7.43 -17.09
N GLY A 46 7.16 7.34 -16.34
CA GLY A 46 6.91 6.24 -15.40
C GLY A 46 6.71 4.92 -16.14
N PRO A 47 7.29 3.80 -15.66
CA PRO A 47 7.10 2.50 -16.28
C PRO A 47 5.61 2.13 -16.26
N SER A 48 5.05 1.86 -17.45
CA SER A 48 3.70 1.32 -17.57
C SER A 48 3.71 -0.16 -17.18
N PHE A 49 2.87 -0.54 -16.22
CA PHE A 49 2.71 -1.93 -15.84
C PHE A 49 1.93 -2.69 -16.92
N PRO A 50 2.28 -3.96 -17.21
CA PRO A 50 1.52 -4.77 -18.16
C PRO A 50 0.08 -4.96 -17.68
N ASN A 51 -0.87 -4.54 -18.51
CA ASN A 51 -2.30 -4.80 -18.32
C ASN A 51 -2.56 -6.31 -18.39
N SER A 52 -2.67 -6.98 -17.24
CA SER A 52 -3.15 -8.35 -17.16
C SER A 52 -4.64 -8.37 -17.51
N ARG A 53 -4.99 -8.85 -18.71
CA ARG A 53 -6.38 -9.02 -19.14
C ARG A 53 -7.11 -10.00 -18.20
N PRO A 54 -8.31 -9.67 -17.70
CA PRO A 54 -9.10 -10.61 -16.92
C PRO A 54 -9.51 -11.80 -17.81
N ARG A 55 -9.16 -13.02 -17.38
CA ARG A 55 -9.72 -14.25 -17.96
C ARG A 55 -11.14 -14.46 -17.43
N PRO A 56 -12.07 -15.02 -18.23
CA PRO A 56 -13.41 -15.35 -17.77
C PRO A 56 -13.32 -16.34 -16.60
N ALA A 57 -13.99 -16.03 -15.49
CA ALA A 57 -14.05 -16.90 -14.32
C ALA A 57 -15.02 -18.07 -14.57
N LEU A 58 -14.60 -19.30 -14.29
CA LEU A 58 -15.51 -20.44 -14.24
C LEU A 58 -16.40 -20.37 -12.98
N PRO A 59 -17.63 -20.92 -13.03
CA PRO A 59 -18.55 -20.88 -11.91
C PRO A 59 -18.00 -21.67 -10.70
N SER A 60 -18.24 -21.18 -9.48
CA SER A 60 -17.95 -21.94 -8.26
C SER A 60 -19.12 -22.82 -7.84
N LEU A 61 -18.82 -24.03 -7.36
CA LEU A 61 -19.75 -25.01 -6.81
C LEU A 61 -19.73 -24.94 -5.27
N GLN A 62 -20.84 -24.63 -4.61
CA GLN A 62 -20.93 -24.71 -3.15
C GLN A 62 -21.77 -25.90 -2.67
N ILE A 63 -21.21 -26.68 -1.76
CA ILE A 63 -21.79 -27.86 -1.11
C ILE A 63 -21.84 -27.61 0.40
N GLY A 64 -23.04 -27.43 0.92
CA GLY A 64 -23.35 -26.98 2.27
C GLY A 64 -22.71 -25.63 2.59
N ASN A 65 -21.89 -25.63 3.62
CA ASN A 65 -21.13 -24.47 4.04
C ASN A 65 -19.85 -24.27 3.21
N VAL A 66 -19.49 -25.18 2.29
CA VAL A 66 -18.22 -25.12 1.54
C VAL A 66 -18.46 -24.73 0.08
N ALA A 67 -17.92 -23.61 -0.40
CA ALA A 67 -17.83 -23.22 -1.81
C ALA A 67 -16.47 -23.59 -2.41
N VAL A 68 -16.45 -24.05 -3.66
CA VAL A 68 -15.25 -24.38 -4.44
C VAL A 68 -15.36 -23.72 -5.81
N GLY A 69 -14.59 -22.67 -6.03
CA GLY A 69 -14.40 -22.00 -7.30
C GLY A 69 -13.05 -22.30 -7.91
N GLU A 70 -12.86 -21.86 -9.16
CA GLU A 70 -11.62 -22.06 -9.93
C GLU A 70 -10.38 -21.57 -9.17
N ARG A 71 -10.53 -20.51 -8.37
CA ARG A 71 -9.44 -19.83 -7.68
C ARG A 71 -9.69 -19.63 -6.20
N GLU A 72 -10.75 -20.21 -5.62
CA GLU A 72 -11.10 -20.00 -4.21
C GLU A 72 -11.93 -21.16 -3.67
N ILE A 73 -11.52 -21.75 -2.55
CA ILE A 73 -12.34 -22.59 -1.69
C ILE A 73 -12.75 -21.73 -0.50
N ARG A 74 -14.04 -21.71 -0.17
CA ARG A 74 -14.58 -20.92 0.93
C ARG A 74 -15.42 -21.80 1.83
N TYR A 75 -15.35 -21.62 3.14
CA TYR A 75 -16.23 -22.25 4.10
C TYR A 75 -16.93 -21.16 4.90
N ARG A 76 -18.26 -21.14 4.88
CA ARG A 76 -19.05 -20.13 5.57
C ARG A 76 -20.09 -20.77 6.48
N ARG A 77 -20.11 -20.36 7.74
CA ARG A 77 -21.10 -20.74 8.75
C ARG A 77 -21.70 -19.48 9.34
N ASP A 78 -23.03 -19.40 9.29
CA ASP A 78 -23.80 -18.30 9.87
C ASP A 78 -24.75 -18.86 10.93
N ASN A 79 -24.76 -18.24 12.11
CA ASN A 79 -25.75 -18.43 13.16
C ASN A 79 -26.16 -17.06 13.74
N THR A 80 -27.15 -17.03 14.63
CA THR A 80 -27.65 -15.79 15.25
C THR A 80 -26.59 -15.06 16.08
N GLU A 81 -25.68 -15.80 16.72
CA GLU A 81 -24.67 -15.25 17.63
C GLU A 81 -23.25 -15.37 17.10
N GLU A 82 -23.02 -16.14 16.04
CA GLU A 82 -21.69 -16.47 15.54
C GLU A 82 -21.68 -16.48 14.03
N ARG A 83 -20.62 -15.96 13.43
CA ARG A 83 -20.38 -16.00 11.99
C ARG A 83 -18.93 -16.33 11.72
N MET A 84 -18.70 -17.25 10.78
CA MET A 84 -17.38 -17.67 10.34
C MET A 84 -17.34 -17.77 8.82
N ASP A 85 -16.25 -17.31 8.23
CA ASP A 85 -15.99 -17.35 6.80
C ASP A 85 -14.50 -17.56 6.56
N VAL A 86 -14.12 -18.76 6.16
CA VAL A 86 -12.74 -19.13 5.80
C VAL A 86 -12.63 -19.16 4.29
N ARG A 87 -11.56 -18.61 3.75
CA ARG A 87 -11.30 -18.48 2.31
C ARG A 87 -9.89 -18.99 2.02
N LEU A 88 -9.72 -19.75 0.95
CA LEU A 88 -8.45 -20.29 0.48
C LEU A 88 -8.43 -20.06 -1.02
N GLY A 89 -7.72 -19.04 -1.49
CA GLY A 89 -7.74 -18.67 -2.88
C GLY A 89 -6.37 -18.49 -3.51
N VAL A 90 -6.36 -18.24 -4.82
CA VAL A 90 -5.20 -17.82 -5.57
C VAL A 90 -5.57 -16.54 -6.30
N ASP A 91 -5.10 -15.41 -5.81
CA ASP A 91 -5.27 -14.13 -6.48
C ASP A 91 -4.10 -13.86 -7.44
N SER A 92 -4.40 -13.12 -8.50
CA SER A 92 -3.43 -12.71 -9.51
C SER A 92 -2.35 -11.76 -8.96
N GLN A 93 -2.64 -11.02 -7.89
CA GLN A 93 -1.69 -10.06 -7.30
C GLN A 93 -0.94 -10.60 -6.10
N THR A 94 -1.61 -11.40 -5.25
CA THR A 94 -1.06 -11.88 -3.97
C THR A 94 -0.72 -13.38 -3.96
N GLY A 95 -0.83 -14.05 -5.10
CA GLY A 95 -0.63 -15.49 -5.21
C GLY A 95 -1.66 -16.26 -4.38
N GLY A 96 -1.25 -17.39 -3.80
CA GLY A 96 -2.08 -18.12 -2.84
C GLY A 96 -2.38 -17.27 -1.61
N ASN A 97 -3.66 -17.18 -1.22
CA ASN A 97 -4.13 -16.47 -0.05
C ASN A 97 -5.04 -17.33 0.82
N VAL A 98 -5.02 -17.03 2.12
CA VAL A 98 -5.89 -17.62 3.13
C VAL A 98 -6.56 -16.47 3.88
N GLY A 99 -7.89 -16.45 3.88
CA GLY A 99 -8.72 -15.50 4.61
C GLY A 99 -9.49 -16.18 5.72
N VAL A 100 -9.69 -15.52 6.85
CA VAL A 100 -10.58 -15.93 7.93
C VAL A 100 -11.28 -14.70 8.45
N ASP A 101 -12.60 -14.67 8.34
CA ASP A 101 -13.46 -13.72 9.02
C ASP A 101 -14.26 -14.48 10.08
N TYR A 102 -14.20 -14.03 11.31
CA TYR A 102 -14.93 -14.65 12.42
C TYR A 102 -15.53 -13.56 13.28
N ALA A 103 -16.74 -13.76 13.76
CA ALA A 103 -17.41 -12.84 14.66
C ALA A 103 -18.32 -13.60 15.62
N ARG A 104 -18.46 -13.05 16.82
CA ARG A 104 -19.34 -13.60 17.85
C ARG A 104 -19.91 -12.52 18.76
N VAL A 105 -21.18 -12.65 19.08
CA VAL A 105 -21.84 -11.96 20.19
C VAL A 105 -21.48 -12.73 21.47
N ILE A 106 -20.82 -12.05 22.41
CA ILE A 106 -20.38 -12.65 23.67
C ILE A 106 -21.53 -12.66 24.67
N ASP A 107 -22.20 -11.51 24.80
CA ASP A 107 -23.31 -11.28 25.73
C ASP A 107 -24.27 -10.20 25.19
N GLU A 108 -25.16 -9.69 26.02
CA GLU A 108 -26.13 -8.65 25.66
C GLU A 108 -25.49 -7.30 25.29
N ASN A 109 -24.25 -7.06 25.71
CA ASN A 109 -23.55 -5.81 25.51
C ASN A 109 -22.34 -5.94 24.57
N TRP A 110 -21.67 -7.08 24.52
CA TRP A 110 -20.42 -7.25 23.79
C TRP A 110 -20.57 -8.13 22.56
N ALA A 111 -19.96 -7.67 21.47
CA ALA A 111 -19.65 -8.48 20.30
C ALA A 111 -18.21 -8.21 19.86
N TRP A 112 -17.57 -9.20 19.24
CA TRP A 112 -16.25 -9.05 18.66
C TRP A 112 -16.12 -9.81 17.36
N GLY A 113 -15.12 -9.45 16.57
CA GLY A 113 -14.76 -10.15 15.36
C GLY A 113 -13.32 -9.93 14.97
N ILE A 114 -12.85 -10.77 14.05
CA ILE A 114 -11.52 -10.74 13.47
C ILE A 114 -11.65 -10.98 11.97
N ASN A 115 -10.92 -10.19 11.19
CA ASN A 115 -10.74 -10.36 9.76
C ASN A 115 -9.24 -10.54 9.52
N ALA A 116 -8.81 -11.71 9.09
CA ALA A 116 -7.41 -12.01 8.80
C ALA A 116 -7.26 -12.48 7.36
N VAL A 117 -6.29 -11.94 6.63
CA VAL A 117 -5.94 -12.37 5.27
C VAL A 117 -4.43 -12.49 5.18
N LYS A 118 -3.92 -13.64 4.74
CA LYS A 118 -2.50 -13.91 4.52
C LYS A 118 -2.30 -14.41 3.09
N GLY A 119 -1.52 -13.69 2.30
CA GLY A 119 -1.02 -14.08 0.98
C GLY A 119 0.50 -14.23 0.95
N SER A 120 1.10 -14.39 -0.24
CA SER A 120 2.57 -14.46 -0.39
C SER A 120 3.26 -13.16 0.03
N ASP A 121 2.66 -12.04 -0.34
CA ASP A 121 3.21 -10.70 -0.18
C ASP A 121 2.36 -9.81 0.74
N GLN A 122 1.34 -10.36 1.40
CA GLN A 122 0.42 -9.59 2.23
C GLN A 122 0.02 -10.34 3.50
N LEU A 123 -0.08 -9.61 4.61
CA LEU A 123 -0.73 -10.02 5.86
C LEU A 123 -1.58 -8.85 6.34
N ASP A 124 -2.90 -9.03 6.42
CA ASP A 124 -3.85 -8.06 6.98
C ASP A 124 -4.59 -8.73 8.13
N ILE A 125 -4.59 -8.14 9.32
CA ILE A 125 -5.34 -8.62 10.48
C ILE A 125 -6.07 -7.43 11.06
N VAL A 126 -7.38 -7.52 11.20
CA VAL A 126 -8.23 -6.51 11.82
C VAL A 126 -9.06 -7.18 12.90
N VAL A 127 -9.08 -6.59 14.09
CA VAL A 127 -9.95 -7.00 15.19
C VAL A 127 -10.97 -5.89 15.42
N ASN A 128 -12.23 -6.27 15.56
CA ASN A 128 -13.35 -5.39 15.82
C ASN A 128 -14.01 -5.78 17.14
N SER A 129 -14.45 -4.80 17.89
CA SER A 129 -15.29 -4.99 19.07
C SER A 129 -16.40 -3.95 19.08
N LEU A 130 -17.57 -4.33 19.56
CA LEU A 130 -18.71 -3.45 19.73
C LEU A 130 -19.29 -3.66 21.13
N TYR A 131 -19.45 -2.56 21.85
CA TYR A 131 -20.07 -2.50 23.16
C TYR A 131 -21.39 -1.72 23.10
N SER A 132 -22.48 -2.32 23.53
CA SER A 132 -23.76 -1.65 23.74
C SER A 132 -23.70 -0.90 25.07
N LEU A 133 -23.69 0.43 24.96
CA LEU A 133 -23.91 1.31 26.09
C LEU A 133 -25.40 1.25 26.48
N PRO A 134 -25.80 1.83 27.64
CA PRO A 134 -27.22 2.03 27.92
C PRO A 134 -27.93 2.59 26.69
N LYS A 135 -28.97 1.87 26.23
CA LYS A 135 -29.66 2.17 24.97
C LYS A 135 -29.98 3.65 24.88
N PRO A 136 -29.80 4.30 23.71
CA PRO A 136 -29.64 3.69 22.38
C PRO A 136 -28.21 3.73 21.79
N TRP A 137 -27.16 3.72 22.62
CA TRP A 137 -25.79 3.97 22.16
C TRP A 137 -24.93 2.71 22.01
N TYR A 138 -24.00 2.74 21.06
CA TYR A 138 -23.03 1.68 20.79
C TYR A 138 -21.64 2.27 20.55
N LEU A 139 -20.63 1.69 21.20
CA LEU A 139 -19.22 2.04 21.05
C LEU A 139 -18.49 0.91 20.30
N GLY A 140 -18.05 1.20 19.09
CA GLY A 140 -17.21 0.33 18.28
C GLY A 140 -15.74 0.73 18.38
N VAL A 141 -14.87 -0.26 18.51
CA VAL A 141 -13.41 -0.10 18.45
C VAL A 141 -12.87 -1.12 17.47
N SER A 142 -11.95 -0.69 16.60
CA SER A 142 -11.25 -1.59 15.70
C SER A 142 -9.75 -1.30 15.72
N ALA A 143 -8.93 -2.34 15.65
CA ALA A 143 -7.49 -2.24 15.51
C ALA A 143 -7.03 -3.14 14.37
N GLY A 144 -6.06 -2.69 13.58
CA GLY A 144 -5.58 -3.45 12.44
C GLY A 144 -4.06 -3.41 12.29
N TYR A 145 -3.51 -4.49 11.74
CA TYR A 145 -2.11 -4.64 11.35
C TYR A 145 -2.05 -5.11 9.89
N LEU A 146 -1.38 -4.33 9.05
CA LEU A 146 -1.15 -4.64 7.65
C LEU A 146 0.34 -4.69 7.38
N ARG A 147 0.83 -5.77 6.78
CA ARG A 147 2.19 -5.90 6.25
C ARG A 147 2.09 -6.29 4.78
N ARG A 148 2.77 -5.56 3.91
CA ARG A 148 2.70 -5.80 2.47
C ARG A 148 4.04 -5.55 1.79
N THR A 149 4.39 -6.43 0.85
CA THR A 149 5.55 -6.29 -0.02
C THR A 149 5.08 -5.77 -1.38
N ASP A 150 5.45 -4.54 -1.70
CA ASP A 150 5.13 -3.91 -2.99
C ASP A 150 6.42 -3.56 -3.73
N THR A 151 6.29 -3.31 -5.03
CA THR A 151 7.41 -2.84 -5.88
C THR A 151 7.39 -1.33 -5.95
N TYR A 152 8.50 -0.69 -5.61
CA TYR A 152 8.67 0.76 -5.56
C TYR A 152 9.67 1.20 -6.63
N ALA A 153 9.36 2.30 -7.32
CA ALA A 153 10.19 2.84 -8.39
C ALA A 153 11.26 3.80 -7.82
N PHE A 154 12.40 3.24 -7.41
CA PHE A 154 13.57 4.04 -6.99
C PHE A 154 14.34 4.58 -8.19
N TYR A 155 15.28 5.51 -7.96
CA TYR A 155 16.17 6.01 -9.02
C TYR A 155 17.00 4.88 -9.65
N SER A 156 17.42 3.91 -8.84
CA SER A 156 18.16 2.71 -9.27
C SER A 156 17.30 1.61 -9.89
N GLY A 157 16.04 1.92 -10.20
CA GLY A 157 15.05 1.03 -10.80
C GLY A 157 14.04 0.45 -9.80
N PRO A 158 13.04 -0.30 -10.30
CA PRO A 158 12.02 -0.91 -9.46
C PRO A 158 12.61 -1.97 -8.53
N ASP A 159 12.21 -1.94 -7.26
CA ASP A 159 12.64 -2.93 -6.26
C ASP A 159 11.54 -3.20 -5.23
N LYS A 160 11.56 -4.39 -4.63
CA LYS A 160 10.55 -4.81 -3.65
C LYS A 160 10.92 -4.34 -2.25
N ALA A 161 9.94 -3.82 -1.53
CA ALA A 161 10.10 -3.49 -0.11
C ALA A 161 8.86 -3.89 0.70
N THR A 162 9.09 -4.40 1.91
CA THR A 162 8.01 -4.81 2.81
C THR A 162 7.72 -3.73 3.83
N VAL A 163 6.56 -3.09 3.70
CA VAL A 163 6.09 -2.04 4.62
C VAL A 163 5.10 -2.65 5.61
N SER A 164 5.13 -2.19 6.85
CA SER A 164 4.15 -2.55 7.88
C SER A 164 3.36 -1.34 8.33
N GLN A 165 2.14 -1.53 8.82
CA GLN A 165 1.22 -0.47 9.16
C GLN A 165 0.29 -0.91 10.30
N GLY A 166 0.18 -0.06 11.32
CA GLY A 166 -0.84 -0.17 12.36
C GLY A 166 -1.99 0.78 12.07
N SER A 167 -3.21 0.38 12.39
CA SER A 167 -4.41 1.20 12.21
C SER A 167 -5.38 1.03 13.37
N PHE A 168 -6.20 2.06 13.60
CA PHE A 168 -7.11 2.13 14.72
C PHE A 168 -8.36 2.95 14.36
N ARG A 169 -9.53 2.53 14.84
CA ARG A 169 -10.82 3.21 14.66
C ARG A 169 -11.62 3.20 15.96
N ILE A 170 -12.25 4.31 16.26
CA ILE A 170 -13.32 4.44 17.26
C ILE A 170 -14.59 4.91 16.54
N ASN A 171 -15.73 4.37 16.94
CA ASN A 171 -17.01 4.68 16.35
C ASN A 171 -18.09 4.72 17.44
N LEU A 172 -18.79 5.85 17.56
CA LEU A 172 -19.93 6.00 18.45
C LEU A 172 -21.19 6.11 17.60
N GLN A 173 -22.12 5.18 17.78
CA GLN A 173 -23.37 5.10 17.02
C GLN A 173 -24.57 5.16 17.95
N ARG A 174 -25.63 5.82 17.49
CA ARG A 174 -26.93 5.90 18.11
C ARG A 174 -27.94 5.18 17.23
N ASP A 175 -28.67 4.25 17.80
CA ASP A 175 -29.81 3.56 17.18
C ASP A 175 -31.09 4.40 17.32
N PHE A 176 -31.94 4.38 16.30
CA PHE A 176 -33.21 5.09 16.27
C PHE A 176 -34.33 4.11 15.90
N GLN A 177 -35.01 3.60 16.93
CA GLN A 177 -36.06 2.59 16.75
C GLN A 177 -37.38 3.22 16.29
N ASP A 178 -37.61 4.50 16.61
CA ASP A 178 -38.90 5.18 16.42
C ASP A 178 -38.92 6.24 15.29
N MET A 179 -37.77 6.59 14.69
CA MET A 179 -37.67 7.73 13.75
C MET A 179 -37.91 7.37 12.27
N GLY A 180 -38.95 6.57 12.01
CA GLY A 180 -39.41 6.30 10.64
C GLY A 180 -38.35 5.63 9.75
N ALA A 181 -37.80 6.39 8.80
CA ALA A 181 -36.81 5.90 7.84
C ALA A 181 -35.37 5.97 8.35
N ILE A 182 -35.07 6.71 9.44
CA ILE A 182 -33.72 6.78 9.99
C ILE A 182 -33.53 5.65 10.99
N THR A 183 -32.52 4.80 10.79
CA THR A 183 -32.22 3.66 11.67
C THR A 183 -31.08 3.93 12.62
N ASP A 184 -30.04 4.64 12.18
CA ASP A 184 -28.87 4.90 13.01
C ASP A 184 -28.13 6.17 12.56
N ALA A 185 -27.41 6.80 13.48
CA ALA A 185 -26.41 7.81 13.14
C ALA A 185 -25.14 7.60 13.95
N GLY A 186 -23.99 7.92 13.39
CA GLY A 186 -22.71 7.70 14.07
C GLY A 186 -21.64 8.71 13.74
N VAL A 187 -20.65 8.77 14.61
CA VAL A 187 -19.40 9.52 14.44
C VAL A 187 -18.24 8.54 14.55
N ARG A 188 -17.29 8.65 13.64
CA ARG A 188 -16.12 7.79 13.53
C ARG A 188 -14.84 8.61 13.51
N LEU A 189 -13.82 8.12 14.20
CA LEU A 189 -12.45 8.63 14.19
C LEU A 189 -11.52 7.47 13.87
N TYR A 190 -10.54 7.69 13.00
CA TYR A 190 -9.59 6.65 12.63
C TYR A 190 -8.21 7.21 12.30
N THR A 191 -7.21 6.37 12.46
CA THR A 191 -5.82 6.69 12.18
C THR A 191 -5.09 5.45 11.68
N ALA A 192 -4.08 5.65 10.82
CA ALA A 192 -3.16 4.60 10.42
C ALA A 192 -1.74 5.17 10.29
N ARG A 193 -0.74 4.38 10.64
CA ARG A 193 0.67 4.77 10.55
C ARG A 193 1.49 3.63 9.98
N ALA A 194 2.14 3.90 8.85
CA ALA A 194 3.07 2.99 8.24
C ALA A 194 4.47 3.10 8.87
N ARG A 195 5.26 2.05 8.67
CA ARG A 195 6.67 1.93 9.00
C ARG A 195 7.35 1.28 7.81
N ALA A 196 8.26 2.02 7.20
CA ALA A 196 9.09 1.53 6.11
C ALA A 196 10.33 0.80 6.67
N PRO A 197 10.82 -0.24 5.98
CA PRO A 197 12.10 -0.85 6.32
C PRO A 197 13.25 0.07 5.91
N GLU A 198 14.41 -0.11 6.55
CA GLU A 198 15.66 0.41 5.99
C GLU A 198 16.04 -0.46 4.78
N MET A 199 16.28 0.18 3.65
CA MET A 199 16.74 -0.48 2.44
C MET A 199 18.25 -0.37 2.37
N SER A 200 18.91 -1.39 1.83
CA SER A 200 20.32 -1.26 1.48
C SER A 200 20.48 -0.19 0.40
N GLN A 201 21.66 0.40 0.26
CA GLN A 201 21.92 1.35 -0.82
C GLN A 201 22.21 0.60 -2.13
N LYS A 202 21.87 1.16 -3.29
CA LYS A 202 22.17 0.55 -4.61
C LYS A 202 23.07 1.46 -5.43
N MET A 203 24.11 0.88 -6.02
CA MET A 203 25.01 1.62 -6.91
C MET A 203 24.37 1.75 -8.28
N MET A 204 24.53 2.93 -8.89
CA MET A 204 24.11 3.25 -10.24
C MET A 204 25.31 3.78 -11.01
N THR A 205 25.31 3.56 -12.31
CA THR A 205 26.30 4.11 -13.24
C THR A 205 25.60 5.08 -14.19
N GLU A 206 26.13 6.28 -14.29
CA GLU A 206 25.73 7.26 -15.28
C GLU A 206 26.93 7.50 -16.21
N ASP A 207 26.73 7.17 -17.48
CA ASP A 207 27.73 7.30 -18.53
C ASP A 207 27.46 8.60 -19.30
N THR A 208 28.43 9.51 -19.31
CA THR A 208 28.42 10.74 -20.10
C THR A 208 29.53 10.70 -21.17
N ALA A 209 29.56 11.69 -22.06
CA ALA A 209 30.57 11.77 -23.11
C ALA A 209 32.01 11.86 -22.57
N THR A 210 32.20 12.53 -21.43
CA THR A 210 33.52 12.82 -20.85
C THR A 210 33.77 12.10 -19.53
N GLU A 211 32.72 11.69 -18.82
CA GLU A 211 32.85 11.10 -17.48
C GLU A 211 31.98 9.85 -17.31
N LEU A 212 32.49 8.91 -16.52
CA LEU A 212 31.70 7.84 -15.95
C LEU A 212 31.47 8.13 -14.46
N ARG A 213 30.21 8.31 -14.07
CA ARG A 213 29.79 8.70 -12.72
C ARG A 213 29.18 7.51 -11.98
N PHE A 214 29.59 7.30 -10.74
CA PHE A 214 29.07 6.27 -9.86
C PHE A 214 28.22 6.91 -8.79
N LEU A 215 26.92 6.69 -8.86
CA LEU A 215 25.98 7.25 -7.90
C LEU A 215 25.55 6.16 -6.92
N ILE A 216 25.27 6.57 -5.68
CA ILE A 216 24.60 5.71 -4.71
C ILE A 216 23.17 6.22 -4.53
N ASP A 217 22.22 5.35 -4.85
CA ASP A 217 20.82 5.53 -4.49
C ASP A 217 20.61 5.06 -3.04
N PRO A 218 20.24 5.96 -2.11
CA PRO A 218 19.95 5.59 -0.73
C PRO A 218 18.68 4.74 -0.57
N ARG A 219 17.83 4.66 -1.61
CA ARG A 219 16.58 3.87 -1.65
C ARG A 219 15.70 4.08 -0.42
N ARG A 220 15.17 5.29 -0.23
CA ARG A 220 14.32 5.59 0.93
C ARG A 220 12.83 5.56 0.58
N ILE A 221 12.04 4.99 1.49
CA ILE A 221 10.58 5.02 1.45
C ILE A 221 10.09 5.96 2.55
N ALA A 222 9.24 6.91 2.19
CA ALA A 222 8.54 7.78 3.12
C ALA A 222 7.28 7.06 3.66
N PRO A 223 7.22 6.70 4.96
CA PRO A 223 6.03 6.10 5.53
C PRO A 223 4.91 7.14 5.70
N GLY A 224 3.69 6.75 5.37
CA GLY A 224 2.50 7.58 5.48
C GLY A 224 1.84 7.54 6.86
N GLN A 225 1.15 8.62 7.19
CA GLN A 225 0.28 8.77 8.36
C GLN A 225 -1.09 9.24 7.90
N LEU A 226 -2.13 8.44 8.14
CA LEU A 226 -3.52 8.76 7.88
C LEU A 226 -4.20 9.18 9.18
N MET A 227 -4.98 10.25 9.14
CA MET A 227 -5.94 10.60 10.17
C MET A 227 -7.25 10.98 9.49
N GLY A 228 -8.37 10.52 10.02
CA GLY A 228 -9.67 10.86 9.48
C GLY A 228 -10.78 10.86 10.51
N MET A 229 -11.83 11.58 10.16
CA MET A 229 -13.09 11.61 10.90
C MET A 229 -14.25 11.53 9.94
N GLY A 230 -15.39 11.07 10.41
CA GLY A 230 -16.60 11.12 9.61
C GLY A 230 -17.86 10.90 10.42
N VAL A 231 -18.97 11.12 9.75
CA VAL A 231 -20.32 10.85 10.22
C VAL A 231 -20.94 9.78 9.32
N SER A 232 -21.85 9.00 9.88
CA SER A 232 -22.65 8.03 9.13
C SER A 232 -24.12 8.15 9.48
N LEU A 233 -24.98 7.86 8.51
CA LEU A 233 -26.43 7.83 8.66
C LEU A 233 -26.94 6.53 8.04
N GLY A 234 -27.59 5.70 8.86
CA GLY A 234 -28.33 4.53 8.42
C GLY A 234 -29.78 4.89 8.15
N LEU A 235 -30.27 4.45 6.98
CA LEU A 235 -31.62 4.65 6.50
C LEU A 235 -32.25 3.31 6.12
N GLN A 236 -33.56 3.21 6.29
CA GLN A 236 -34.42 2.13 5.82
C GLN A 236 -35.52 2.74 4.95
N PRO A 237 -35.21 3.09 3.69
CA PRO A 237 -36.18 3.74 2.79
C PRO A 237 -37.40 2.85 2.49
N TRP A 238 -37.21 1.53 2.49
CA TRP A 238 -38.24 0.50 2.37
C TRP A 238 -38.08 -0.57 3.45
N ALA A 239 -39.15 -1.31 3.76
CA ALA A 239 -39.14 -2.38 4.78
C ALA A 239 -38.01 -3.41 4.60
N ASN A 240 -37.63 -3.68 3.35
CA ASN A 240 -36.64 -4.69 2.98
C ASN A 240 -35.33 -4.08 2.47
N SER A 241 -34.97 -2.89 2.97
CA SER A 241 -33.77 -2.20 2.52
C SER A 241 -32.99 -1.57 3.66
N ARG A 242 -31.69 -1.41 3.47
CA ARG A 242 -30.80 -0.67 4.35
C ARG A 242 -29.85 0.14 3.50
N LEU A 243 -29.77 1.44 3.75
CA LEU A 243 -28.86 2.36 3.09
C LEU A 243 -28.01 3.04 4.16
N LYS A 244 -26.71 2.75 4.21
CA LYS A 244 -25.76 3.43 5.10
C LYS A 244 -24.97 4.46 4.30
N LEU A 245 -25.19 5.73 4.60
CA LEU A 245 -24.46 6.85 4.02
C LEU A 245 -23.36 7.29 4.99
N GLY A 246 -22.24 7.77 4.45
CA GLY A 246 -21.15 8.31 5.25
C GLY A 246 -20.44 9.45 4.54
N LEU A 247 -20.08 10.46 5.32
CA LEU A 247 -19.33 11.62 4.89
C LEU A 247 -18.21 11.87 5.91
N GLY A 248 -17.03 12.23 5.46
CA GLY A 248 -15.90 12.47 6.33
C GLY A 248 -14.81 13.32 5.70
N SER A 249 -13.74 13.50 6.45
CA SER A 249 -12.52 14.19 6.01
C SER A 249 -11.32 13.38 6.47
N GLU A 250 -10.36 13.23 5.56
CA GLU A 250 -9.14 12.46 5.73
C GLU A 250 -7.93 13.32 5.39
N SER A 251 -6.84 13.13 6.12
CA SER A 251 -5.54 13.70 5.78
C SER A 251 -4.49 12.60 5.82
N VAL A 252 -3.70 12.49 4.74
CA VAL A 252 -2.52 11.65 4.68
C VAL A 252 -1.28 12.54 4.61
N ARG A 253 -0.26 12.20 5.39
CA ARG A 253 1.02 12.90 5.42
C ARG A 253 2.17 11.93 5.20
N TYR A 254 3.11 12.30 4.33
CA TYR A 254 4.39 11.64 4.09
C TYR A 254 5.51 12.59 4.48
N ASN A 255 6.41 12.17 5.36
CA ASN A 255 7.58 12.97 5.74
C ASN A 255 8.79 12.48 4.96
N PHE A 256 9.48 13.40 4.31
CA PHE A 256 10.66 13.12 3.48
C PHE A 256 11.96 13.38 4.25
N GLN A 257 13.07 12.91 3.71
CA GLN A 257 14.40 12.99 4.29
C GLN A 257 14.89 14.42 4.49
N ASP A 258 14.63 15.29 3.52
CA ASP A 258 15.04 16.69 3.52
C ASP A 258 14.24 17.57 4.50
N GLY A 259 13.32 16.97 5.27
CA GLY A 259 12.43 17.66 6.20
C GLY A 259 11.16 18.21 5.55
N SER A 260 11.04 18.14 4.22
CA SER A 260 9.79 18.46 3.53
C SER A 260 8.73 17.37 3.80
N SER A 261 7.48 17.68 3.47
CA SER A 261 6.40 16.70 3.60
C SER A 261 5.35 16.89 2.52
N SER A 262 4.80 15.77 2.04
CA SER A 262 3.62 15.77 1.20
C SER A 262 2.39 15.54 2.08
N ARG A 263 1.38 16.40 1.94
CA ARG A 263 0.12 16.28 2.66
C ARG A 263 -1.04 16.31 1.68
N ASP A 264 -1.85 15.27 1.69
CA ASP A 264 -3.13 15.21 0.98
C ASP A 264 -4.27 15.33 1.98
N ARG A 265 -5.34 16.02 1.61
CA ARG A 265 -6.56 16.22 2.41
C ARG A 265 -7.76 16.07 1.49
N ARG A 266 -8.69 15.17 1.81
CA ARG A 266 -9.87 14.92 0.99
C ARG A 266 -11.10 14.62 1.82
N ALA A 267 -12.26 14.86 1.22
CA ALA A 267 -13.50 14.32 1.75
C ALA A 267 -13.53 12.79 1.52
N ASN A 268 -14.06 12.05 2.50
CA ASN A 268 -14.42 10.66 2.37
C ASN A 268 -15.93 10.56 2.17
N ILE A 269 -16.39 9.85 1.14
CA ILE A 269 -17.81 9.62 0.87
C ILE A 269 -18.03 8.12 0.73
N SER A 270 -19.04 7.59 1.42
CA SER A 270 -19.40 6.18 1.36
C SER A 270 -20.91 5.99 1.28
N ALA A 271 -21.35 5.01 0.50
CA ALA A 271 -22.73 4.51 0.54
C ALA A 271 -22.71 2.98 0.47
N ASP A 272 -23.55 2.33 1.28
CA ASP A 272 -23.80 0.88 1.24
C ASP A 272 -25.31 0.65 1.22
N LEU A 273 -25.81 0.08 0.13
CA LEU A 273 -27.20 -0.31 -0.08
C LEU A 273 -27.30 -1.83 -0.01
N GLN A 274 -28.24 -2.30 0.79
CA GLN A 274 -28.67 -3.70 0.83
C GLN A 274 -30.17 -3.71 0.62
N GLN A 275 -30.65 -4.44 -0.38
CA GLN A 275 -32.06 -4.50 -0.73
C GLN A 275 -32.48 -5.94 -1.02
N GLN A 276 -33.55 -6.38 -0.36
CA GLN A 276 -34.21 -7.63 -0.67
C GLN A 276 -35.45 -7.35 -1.51
N LEU A 277 -35.48 -7.94 -2.70
CA LEU A 277 -36.53 -7.79 -3.71
C LEU A 277 -37.48 -9.01 -3.68
N SER A 278 -38.63 -8.88 -4.34
CA SER A 278 -39.57 -9.99 -4.50
C SER A 278 -38.93 -11.17 -5.24
N GLY A 279 -39.45 -12.37 -5.04
CA GLY A 279 -38.88 -13.57 -5.67
C GLY A 279 -37.48 -13.96 -5.15
N CYS A 280 -37.14 -13.47 -3.95
CA CYS A 280 -35.96 -13.89 -3.18
C CYS A 280 -34.64 -13.47 -3.84
N TRP A 281 -34.73 -12.35 -4.55
CA TRP A 281 -33.61 -11.60 -5.08
C TRP A 281 -33.01 -10.70 -3.99
N ARG A 282 -31.68 -10.57 -4.00
CA ARG A 282 -30.92 -9.64 -3.16
C ARG A 282 -30.03 -8.79 -4.03
N LEU A 283 -29.96 -7.51 -3.72
CA LEU A 283 -29.05 -6.55 -4.31
C LEU A 283 -28.21 -5.93 -3.18
N ASP A 284 -26.89 -6.05 -3.30
CA ASP A 284 -25.92 -5.36 -2.46
C ASP A 284 -25.12 -4.42 -3.37
N ALA A 285 -25.08 -3.13 -3.05
CA ALA A 285 -24.31 -2.16 -3.80
C ALA A 285 -23.57 -1.26 -2.82
N GLY A 286 -22.32 -0.94 -3.09
CA GLY A 286 -21.59 -0.03 -2.23
C GLY A 286 -20.49 0.69 -2.97
N PHE A 287 -20.21 1.90 -2.54
CA PHE A 287 -19.03 2.63 -2.96
C PHE A 287 -18.40 3.36 -1.78
N ASN A 288 -17.10 3.54 -1.86
CA ASN A 288 -16.33 4.36 -0.94
C ASN A 288 -15.25 5.08 -1.72
N ILE A 289 -15.14 6.39 -1.49
CA ILE A 289 -14.13 7.25 -2.08
C ILE A 289 -13.42 7.92 -0.92
N GLY A 290 -12.12 7.69 -0.79
CA GLY A 290 -11.28 8.29 0.25
C GLY A 290 -9.85 8.53 -0.22
N VAL A 291 -8.94 8.80 0.72
CA VAL A 291 -7.50 8.93 0.49
C VAL A 291 -6.84 7.55 0.38
N SER A 292 -7.38 6.53 1.07
CA SER A 292 -6.90 5.15 0.97
C SER A 292 -7.22 4.46 -0.36
N GLY A 293 -8.09 5.05 -1.18
CA GLY A 293 -8.44 4.56 -2.51
C GLY A 293 -9.93 4.73 -2.81
N GLU A 294 -10.35 4.10 -3.89
CA GLU A 294 -11.76 4.00 -4.27
C GLU A 294 -12.17 2.53 -4.30
N ARG A 295 -13.32 2.22 -3.71
CA ARG A 295 -13.88 0.87 -3.73
C ARG A 295 -15.30 0.93 -4.25
N PHE A 296 -15.60 0.06 -5.21
CA PHE A 296 -16.94 -0.18 -5.73
C PHE A 296 -17.27 -1.65 -5.56
N GLN A 297 -18.48 -1.96 -5.10
CA GLN A 297 -18.99 -3.31 -4.98
C GLN A 297 -20.44 -3.35 -5.48
N LEU A 298 -20.76 -4.39 -6.23
CA LEU A 298 -22.10 -4.69 -6.69
C LEU A 298 -22.28 -6.20 -6.64
N ALA A 299 -23.29 -6.69 -5.95
CA ALA A 299 -23.64 -8.10 -5.94
C ALA A 299 -25.14 -8.28 -6.07
N VAL A 300 -25.53 -9.28 -6.84
CA VAL A 300 -26.91 -9.71 -7.00
C VAL A 300 -27.00 -11.19 -6.68
N GLY A 301 -28.03 -11.61 -5.97
CA GLY A 301 -28.28 -13.02 -5.69
C GLY A 301 -29.74 -13.37 -5.81
N ARG A 302 -30.03 -14.65 -6.08
CA ARG A 302 -31.39 -15.21 -6.07
C ARG A 302 -31.34 -16.65 -5.56
N GLY A 303 -32.00 -16.90 -4.43
CA GLY A 303 -31.99 -18.22 -3.79
C GLY A 303 -30.54 -18.70 -3.59
N PRO A 304 -30.12 -19.82 -4.19
CA PRO A 304 -28.76 -20.32 -4.05
C PRO A 304 -27.70 -19.60 -4.89
N TRP A 305 -28.09 -18.84 -5.92
CA TRP A 305 -27.15 -18.19 -6.83
C TRP A 305 -26.77 -16.80 -6.35
N SER A 306 -25.51 -16.40 -6.55
CA SER A 306 -25.07 -15.01 -6.46
C SER A 306 -23.93 -14.69 -7.41
N VAL A 307 -23.90 -13.44 -7.88
CA VAL A 307 -22.84 -12.87 -8.72
C VAL A 307 -22.46 -11.53 -8.14
N GLY A 308 -21.17 -11.31 -7.93
CA GLY A 308 -20.61 -10.09 -7.38
C GLY A 308 -19.46 -9.57 -8.22
N LEU A 309 -19.33 -8.25 -8.28
CA LEU A 309 -18.22 -7.50 -8.84
C LEU A 309 -17.69 -6.58 -7.75
N THR A 310 -16.39 -6.62 -7.51
CA THR A 310 -15.69 -5.68 -6.63
C THR A 310 -14.51 -5.06 -7.39
N ARG A 311 -14.38 -3.74 -7.32
CA ARG A 311 -13.24 -3.01 -7.88
C ARG A 311 -12.64 -2.12 -6.82
N ASN A 312 -11.35 -2.27 -6.56
CA ASN A 312 -10.56 -1.38 -5.72
C ASN A 312 -9.58 -0.65 -6.63
N ASN A 313 -9.67 0.66 -6.73
CA ASN A 313 -8.65 1.48 -7.37
C ASN A 313 -7.64 1.88 -6.29
N GLY A 314 -6.43 1.33 -6.37
CA GLY A 314 -5.34 1.69 -5.48
C GLY A 314 -4.83 3.10 -5.78
N ARG A 315 -4.34 3.78 -4.75
CA ARG A 315 -3.63 5.07 -4.86
C ARG A 315 -2.21 4.94 -4.35
N ASP A 316 -1.36 5.92 -4.66
CA ASP A 316 0.01 6.02 -4.16
C ASP A 316 0.88 4.80 -4.52
N SER A 317 0.77 4.35 -5.77
CA SER A 317 1.43 3.16 -6.32
C SER A 317 0.84 1.83 -5.86
N ALA A 318 -0.23 1.83 -5.05
CA ALA A 318 -0.96 0.60 -4.79
C ALA A 318 -1.68 0.13 -6.09
N PRO A 319 -1.58 -1.16 -6.44
CA PRO A 319 -2.22 -1.68 -7.64
C PRO A 319 -3.75 -1.66 -7.49
N SER A 320 -4.43 -1.40 -8.61
CA SER A 320 -5.89 -1.58 -8.70
C SER A 320 -6.22 -3.07 -8.81
N SER A 321 -7.31 -3.51 -8.18
CA SER A 321 -7.80 -4.90 -8.24
C SER A 321 -9.25 -4.94 -8.71
N THR A 322 -9.59 -5.83 -9.64
CA THR A 322 -10.98 -6.12 -10.02
C THR A 322 -11.25 -7.61 -9.79
N GLN A 323 -12.35 -7.93 -9.13
CA GLN A 323 -12.75 -9.28 -8.76
C GLN A 323 -14.19 -9.52 -9.18
N ILE A 324 -14.43 -10.62 -9.87
CA ILE A 324 -15.76 -11.13 -10.18
C ILE A 324 -15.92 -12.44 -9.43
N VAL A 325 -16.99 -12.57 -8.67
CA VAL A 325 -17.30 -13.75 -7.87
C VAL A 325 -18.65 -14.29 -8.32
N MET A 326 -18.71 -15.55 -8.73
CA MET A 326 -19.96 -16.26 -9.01
C MET A 326 -20.08 -17.42 -8.04
N ALA A 327 -21.20 -17.56 -7.34
CA ALA A 327 -21.40 -18.59 -6.33
C ALA A 327 -22.78 -19.26 -6.44
N TYR A 328 -22.84 -20.56 -6.16
CA TYR A 328 -24.06 -21.38 -6.16
C TYR A 328 -24.13 -22.31 -4.96
N SER A 329 -25.03 -22.09 -4.01
CA SER A 329 -25.15 -22.86 -2.77
C SER A 329 -26.06 -24.10 -2.87
N VAL A 330 -25.53 -25.28 -2.53
CA VAL A 330 -26.27 -26.55 -2.43
C VAL A 330 -26.38 -26.92 -0.96
N PRO A 331 -27.56 -27.13 -0.36
CA PRO A 331 -27.65 -27.53 1.05
C PRO A 331 -27.32 -29.01 1.26
N LEU A 332 -26.59 -29.30 2.33
CA LEU A 332 -26.35 -30.66 2.84
C LEU A 332 -27.21 -30.87 4.09
N GLY A 333 -28.35 -31.58 3.96
CA GLY A 333 -29.21 -31.84 5.11
C GLY A 333 -30.65 -32.28 4.83
N GLY A 334 -31.01 -32.63 3.59
CA GLY A 334 -32.33 -33.21 3.25
C GLY A 334 -33.52 -32.26 3.35
N ARG A 335 -33.40 -31.11 4.03
CA ARG A 335 -34.35 -30.02 3.90
C ARG A 335 -33.95 -29.20 2.68
N SER A 336 -34.74 -29.31 1.61
CA SER A 336 -34.67 -28.33 0.53
C SER A 336 -34.62 -26.95 1.16
N PRO A 337 -33.68 -26.08 0.76
CA PRO A 337 -33.75 -24.71 1.19
C PRO A 337 -35.13 -24.27 0.69
N SER A 338 -35.97 -23.66 1.53
CA SER A 338 -37.10 -22.94 0.96
C SER A 338 -36.51 -22.07 -0.16
N SER A 339 -37.21 -21.92 -1.29
CA SER A 339 -36.72 -21.12 -2.43
C SER A 339 -36.32 -19.68 -2.07
N CYS A 340 -36.58 -19.31 -0.81
CA CYS A 340 -36.41 -18.06 -0.12
C CYS A 340 -35.75 -18.22 1.26
N ALA A 341 -35.09 -19.36 1.53
CA ALA A 341 -34.41 -19.61 2.79
C ALA A 341 -33.51 -18.41 3.04
N PRO A 342 -33.77 -17.64 4.10
CA PRO A 342 -33.20 -16.33 4.20
C PRO A 342 -31.70 -16.53 4.32
N ALA A 343 -30.94 -16.02 3.35
CA ALA A 343 -29.62 -15.54 3.65
C ALA A 343 -29.84 -14.37 4.62
N GLN A 344 -30.00 -14.71 5.90
CA GLN A 344 -30.36 -13.80 6.98
C GLN A 344 -29.20 -12.82 7.18
N THR A 345 -29.29 -11.68 6.52
CA THR A 345 -29.18 -10.43 7.25
C THR A 345 -30.61 -10.02 7.54
N ALA A 346 -31.05 -10.20 8.77
CA ALA A 346 -32.27 -9.57 9.22
C ALA A 346 -32.14 -8.09 8.88
N THR A 347 -32.97 -7.59 7.96
CA THR A 347 -33.26 -6.15 7.82
C THR A 347 -34.08 -5.69 9.03
N GLY A 348 -33.68 -6.13 10.23
CA GLY A 348 -34.19 -5.62 11.48
C GLY A 348 -33.79 -4.15 11.57
N ARG A 349 -34.71 -3.33 12.07
CA ARG A 349 -34.38 -1.94 12.43
C ARG A 349 -33.21 -1.95 13.41
N GLY A 350 -32.26 -1.06 13.15
CA GLY A 350 -31.16 -0.75 14.06
C GLY A 350 -29.84 -1.47 13.78
N ILE A 351 -28.97 -1.46 14.79
CA ILE A 351 -27.59 -1.90 14.67
C ILE A 351 -27.51 -3.41 14.91
N ASN A 352 -27.23 -4.17 13.85
CA ASN A 352 -26.90 -5.58 13.98
C ASN A 352 -25.45 -5.71 14.46
N ARG A 353 -25.30 -6.08 15.74
CA ARG A 353 -24.00 -6.19 16.40
C ARG A 353 -23.06 -7.15 15.68
N LEU A 354 -23.57 -8.31 15.25
CA LEU A 354 -22.78 -9.33 14.56
C LEU A 354 -22.28 -8.81 13.20
N ASP A 355 -23.10 -8.06 12.46
CA ASP A 355 -22.70 -7.48 11.17
C ASP A 355 -21.62 -6.41 11.32
N GLU A 356 -21.73 -5.55 12.34
CA GLU A 356 -20.78 -4.44 12.55
C GLU A 356 -19.38 -4.95 12.97
N VAL A 357 -19.29 -6.06 13.73
CA VAL A 357 -17.99 -6.63 14.12
C VAL A 357 -17.44 -7.65 13.11
N PHE A 358 -18.30 -8.28 12.30
CA PHE A 358 -17.87 -9.22 11.27
C PHE A 358 -17.25 -8.51 10.06
N ARG A 359 -17.71 -7.31 9.71
CA ARG A 359 -17.20 -6.58 8.55
C ARG A 359 -15.94 -5.81 8.91
N ARG A 360 -14.90 -5.98 8.09
CA ARG A 360 -13.72 -5.11 8.10
C ARG A 360 -14.17 -3.65 7.88
N PRO A 361 -13.84 -2.72 8.79
CA PRO A 361 -14.19 -1.31 8.61
C PRO A 361 -13.55 -0.76 7.34
N ILE A 362 -14.32 0.01 6.59
CA ILE A 362 -13.91 0.52 5.28
C ILE A 362 -12.90 1.68 5.38
N GLU A 363 -12.83 2.31 6.55
CA GLU A 363 -11.94 3.42 6.84
C GLU A 363 -10.50 2.97 7.15
N LEU A 364 -10.32 1.70 7.55
CA LEU A 364 -9.00 1.14 7.75
C LEU A 364 -8.38 0.82 6.37
N PRO A 365 -7.17 1.29 6.04
CA PRO A 365 -6.60 1.04 4.71
C PRO A 365 -6.34 -0.44 4.45
N THR A 366 -6.65 -0.93 3.25
CA THR A 366 -6.29 -2.30 2.77
C THR A 366 -4.95 -2.32 2.04
N THR A 367 -4.33 -1.16 1.86
CA THR A 367 -3.02 -0.96 1.22
C THR A 367 -2.11 -0.21 2.20
N VAL A 368 -0.80 -0.42 2.05
CA VAL A 368 0.18 0.26 2.88
C VAL A 368 0.32 1.71 2.42
N LEU A 369 0.35 2.64 3.37
CA LEU A 369 0.60 4.06 3.10
C LEU A 369 2.10 4.28 2.97
N ALA A 370 2.65 4.16 1.77
CA ALA A 370 4.07 4.35 1.51
C ALA A 370 4.32 4.95 0.14
N ARG A 371 5.34 5.81 0.03
CA ARG A 371 5.79 6.41 -1.24
C ARG A 371 7.31 6.42 -1.29
N VAL A 372 7.89 6.40 -2.48
CA VAL A 372 9.33 6.63 -2.65
C VAL A 372 9.67 8.05 -2.22
N ASP A 373 10.70 8.18 -1.40
CA ASP A 373 11.22 9.47 -0.98
C ASP A 373 12.15 10.02 -2.07
N MET A 374 11.58 10.77 -3.00
CA MET A 374 12.33 11.36 -4.12
C MET A 374 13.33 12.45 -3.68
N THR A 375 13.24 12.93 -2.43
CA THR A 375 14.17 13.92 -1.87
C THR A 375 15.50 13.28 -1.46
N ALA A 376 15.50 11.97 -1.21
CA ALA A 376 16.70 11.16 -1.01
C ALA A 376 17.39 10.90 -2.35
N LYS A 377 17.90 11.96 -2.97
CA LYS A 377 18.53 11.93 -4.29
C LYS A 377 19.78 11.05 -4.29
N PRO A 378 20.09 10.38 -5.42
CA PRO A 378 21.37 9.71 -5.58
C PRO A 378 22.51 10.71 -5.44
N TYR A 379 23.56 10.33 -4.72
CA TYR A 379 24.75 11.15 -4.55
C TYR A 379 25.94 10.51 -5.24
N LEU A 380 26.84 11.37 -5.76
CA LEU A 380 28.05 10.95 -6.45
C LEU A 380 29.03 10.35 -5.43
N LEU A 381 29.47 9.13 -5.66
CA LEU A 381 30.50 8.46 -4.87
C LEU A 381 31.88 8.62 -5.51
N ALA A 382 31.95 8.46 -6.82
CA ALA A 382 33.17 8.64 -7.59
C ALA A 382 32.85 9.01 -9.04
N SER A 383 33.80 9.65 -9.72
CA SER A 383 33.78 9.82 -11.17
C SER A 383 35.13 9.48 -11.79
N ILE A 384 35.11 8.90 -12.99
CA ILE A 384 36.30 8.68 -13.81
C ILE A 384 36.19 9.56 -15.06
N ASP A 385 37.24 10.31 -15.36
CA ASP A 385 37.37 11.03 -16.62
C ASP A 385 37.74 10.04 -17.74
N LYS A 386 36.89 9.94 -18.76
CA LYS A 386 37.09 9.04 -19.90
C LYS A 386 38.20 9.49 -20.84
N THR A 387 38.53 10.77 -20.85
CA THR A 387 39.64 11.29 -21.67
C THR A 387 40.97 10.73 -21.18
N ALA A 388 41.09 10.46 -19.87
CA ALA A 388 42.26 9.82 -19.27
C ALA A 388 42.32 8.30 -19.52
N LEU A 389 41.22 7.68 -19.94
CA LEU A 389 41.12 6.22 -20.06
C LEU A 389 41.64 5.66 -21.39
N ASN A 390 41.98 6.49 -22.39
CA ASN A 390 42.57 6.07 -23.69
C ASN A 390 41.89 4.83 -24.34
N GLY A 391 40.56 4.72 -24.25
CA GLY A 391 39.80 3.59 -24.80
C GLY A 391 39.64 2.37 -23.88
N ALA A 392 39.99 2.48 -22.59
CA ALA A 392 39.70 1.45 -21.59
C ALA A 392 38.19 1.29 -21.37
N GLN A 393 37.74 0.05 -21.15
CA GLN A 393 36.37 -0.26 -20.78
C GLN A 393 36.23 -0.31 -19.27
N VAL A 394 35.17 0.29 -18.73
CA VAL A 394 34.90 0.28 -17.28
C VAL A 394 33.57 -0.43 -17.03
N SER A 395 33.59 -1.41 -16.13
CA SER A 395 32.38 -2.05 -15.61
C SER A 395 32.28 -1.80 -14.11
N ALA A 396 31.11 -1.40 -13.64
CA ALA A 396 30.84 -1.27 -12.21
C ALA A 396 30.36 -2.59 -11.60
N THR A 397 30.79 -2.84 -10.38
CA THR A 397 30.27 -3.90 -9.51
C THR A 397 29.82 -3.27 -8.19
N PRO A 398 28.98 -3.95 -7.39
CA PRO A 398 28.58 -3.45 -6.06
C PRO A 398 29.76 -3.09 -5.14
N ASP A 399 30.90 -3.74 -5.35
CA ASP A 399 32.10 -3.71 -4.49
C ASP A 399 33.25 -2.89 -5.07
N GLY A 400 33.10 -2.31 -6.27
CA GLY A 400 34.14 -1.51 -6.90
C GLY A 400 34.04 -1.40 -8.42
N LEU A 401 35.03 -0.75 -9.01
CA LEU A 401 35.16 -0.59 -10.46
C LEU A 401 36.15 -1.59 -11.01
N LEU A 402 35.85 -2.16 -12.16
CA LEU A 402 36.77 -2.96 -12.93
C LEU A 402 37.09 -2.21 -14.21
N VAL A 403 38.34 -1.80 -14.37
CA VAL A 403 38.86 -1.09 -15.54
C VAL A 403 39.66 -2.08 -16.37
N THR A 404 39.25 -2.25 -17.63
CA THR A 404 39.93 -3.06 -18.63
C THR A 404 40.68 -2.10 -19.56
N LEU A 405 41.99 -2.00 -19.36
CA LEU A 405 42.84 -1.09 -20.13
C LEU A 405 42.86 -1.46 -21.62
N SER A 406 43.02 -0.47 -22.49
CA SER A 406 43.28 -0.69 -23.91
C SER A 406 44.70 -1.26 -24.09
N GLY A 407 44.80 -2.45 -24.69
CA GLY A 407 46.09 -3.13 -24.92
C GLY A 407 46.30 -4.37 -24.04
N PRO A 408 47.57 -4.77 -23.78
CA PRO A 408 47.89 -5.98 -23.02
C PRO A 408 47.40 -5.91 -21.57
N GLN A 409 47.16 -7.05 -20.94
CA GLN A 409 46.66 -7.14 -19.56
C GLN A 409 47.57 -6.40 -18.56
N ALA A 410 46.95 -5.78 -17.54
CA ALA A 410 47.70 -5.18 -16.44
C ALA A 410 48.46 -6.26 -15.67
N LEU A 411 49.72 -5.99 -15.32
CA LEU A 411 50.57 -6.91 -14.56
C LEU A 411 50.61 -6.55 -13.08
N ALA A 412 50.74 -5.25 -12.78
CA ALA A 412 50.88 -4.75 -11.42
C ALA A 412 50.49 -3.28 -11.34
N LEU A 413 50.14 -2.85 -10.12
CA LEU A 413 50.06 -1.43 -9.77
C LEU A 413 51.47 -0.95 -9.38
N PHE A 414 51.99 0.06 -10.07
CA PHE A 414 53.31 0.63 -9.82
C PHE A 414 53.27 1.66 -8.70
N SER A 415 52.35 2.62 -8.81
CA SER A 415 52.18 3.67 -7.82
C SER A 415 50.71 4.06 -7.68
N LEU A 416 50.37 4.54 -6.49
CA LEU A 416 49.09 5.15 -6.17
C LEU A 416 49.37 6.46 -5.46
N SER A 417 48.74 7.53 -5.93
CA SER A 417 48.73 8.83 -5.26
C SER A 417 47.31 9.28 -4.98
N ILE A 418 47.14 9.97 -3.86
CA ILE A 418 45.87 10.52 -3.39
C ILE A 418 46.11 11.99 -3.06
N ASN A 419 45.36 12.90 -3.68
CA ASN A 419 45.61 14.34 -3.62
C ASN A 419 47.06 14.72 -4.00
N GLY A 420 47.65 13.99 -4.96
CA GLY A 420 49.04 14.16 -5.37
C GLY A 420 50.08 13.63 -4.37
N VAL A 421 49.65 13.07 -3.23
CA VAL A 421 50.54 12.46 -2.23
C VAL A 421 50.68 10.96 -2.51
N PRO A 422 51.90 10.42 -2.69
CA PRO A 422 52.10 9.00 -2.93
C PRO A 422 51.78 8.19 -1.66
N VAL A 423 50.92 7.19 -1.80
CA VAL A 423 50.50 6.29 -0.70
C VAL A 423 51.00 4.85 -0.87
N GLY A 424 51.62 4.56 -2.01
CA GLY A 424 52.16 3.24 -2.33
C GLY A 424 51.12 2.28 -2.95
N PRO A 425 51.56 1.27 -3.71
CA PRO A 425 50.67 0.37 -4.46
C PRO A 425 49.87 -0.61 -3.59
N ASP A 426 50.30 -0.83 -2.35
CA ASP A 426 49.62 -1.72 -1.40
C ASP A 426 48.73 -0.96 -0.41
N ALA A 427 48.42 0.31 -0.66
CA ALA A 427 47.58 1.11 0.23
C ALA A 427 46.21 0.46 0.44
N THR A 428 45.83 0.28 1.70
CA THR A 428 44.56 -0.31 2.11
C THR A 428 43.62 0.73 2.68
N GLY A 429 42.33 0.54 2.43
CA GLY A 429 41.27 1.30 3.05
C GLY A 429 41.00 0.93 4.49
N LEU A 430 40.02 1.61 5.09
CA LEU A 430 39.58 1.38 6.48
C LEU A 430 39.01 -0.03 6.71
N ASN A 431 38.57 -0.70 5.65
CA ASN A 431 38.06 -2.06 5.68
C ASN A 431 39.16 -3.12 5.45
N GLY A 432 40.43 -2.72 5.34
CA GLY A 432 41.56 -3.62 5.08
C GLY A 432 41.68 -4.08 3.61
N GLU A 433 40.77 -3.68 2.72
CA GLU A 433 40.89 -3.95 1.29
C GLU A 433 41.87 -2.99 0.62
N ARG A 434 42.60 -3.46 -0.40
CA ARG A 434 43.45 -2.60 -1.22
C ARG A 434 42.58 -1.59 -1.99
N LEU A 435 43.00 -0.32 -1.96
CA LEU A 435 42.28 0.77 -2.62
C LEU A 435 42.22 0.56 -4.14
N VAL A 436 43.34 0.14 -4.71
CA VAL A 436 43.47 -0.24 -6.12
C VAL A 436 44.27 -1.54 -6.19
N SER A 437 43.85 -2.48 -7.03
CA SER A 437 44.53 -3.76 -7.23
C SER A 437 44.40 -4.24 -8.67
N VAL A 438 45.30 -5.11 -9.11
CA VAL A 438 45.19 -5.82 -10.39
C VAL A 438 44.64 -7.21 -10.12
N THR A 439 43.55 -7.57 -10.79
CA THR A 439 42.92 -8.89 -10.67
C THR A 439 43.70 -9.93 -11.47
N PRO A 440 43.53 -11.24 -11.17
CA PRO A 440 44.26 -12.31 -11.87
C PRO A 440 44.06 -12.36 -13.39
N ASP A 441 42.94 -11.82 -13.88
CA ASP A 441 42.61 -11.70 -15.30
C ASP A 441 43.10 -10.37 -15.92
N GLY A 442 43.94 -9.62 -15.20
CA GLY A 442 44.61 -8.43 -15.71
C GLY A 442 43.76 -7.16 -15.79
N ARG A 443 42.63 -7.12 -15.09
CA ARG A 443 41.81 -5.91 -14.92
C ARG A 443 42.24 -5.13 -13.69
N VAL A 444 42.01 -3.83 -13.69
CA VAL A 444 42.30 -2.98 -12.52
C VAL A 444 41.02 -2.84 -11.70
N ARG A 445 41.03 -3.34 -10.47
CA ARG A 445 39.94 -3.18 -9.49
C ARG A 445 40.19 -1.96 -8.63
N ILE A 446 39.25 -1.02 -8.63
CA ILE A 446 39.22 0.14 -7.73
C ILE A 446 38.14 -0.09 -6.67
N ALA A 447 38.54 -0.28 -5.41
CA ALA A 447 37.63 -0.53 -4.30
C ALA A 447 37.06 0.80 -3.76
N ILE A 448 36.07 1.39 -4.45
CA ILE A 448 35.57 2.74 -4.12
C ILE A 448 35.13 2.87 -2.66
N ARG A 449 34.56 1.81 -2.07
CA ARG A 449 34.11 1.81 -0.65
C ARG A 449 35.26 1.74 0.36
N ALA A 450 36.47 1.39 -0.07
CA ALA A 450 37.65 1.33 0.78
C ALA A 450 38.28 2.71 1.01
N PHE A 451 38.02 3.68 0.11
CA PHE A 451 38.48 5.05 0.28
C PHE A 451 37.81 5.70 1.50
N ALA A 452 38.60 6.43 2.30
CA ALA A 452 38.06 7.25 3.37
C ALA A 452 37.12 8.31 2.78
N ASN A 453 36.01 8.60 3.46
CA ASN A 453 35.12 9.68 3.04
C ASN A 453 35.86 11.02 3.16
N PRO A 454 36.14 11.76 2.07
CA PRO A 454 36.86 13.04 2.15
C PRO A 454 36.02 14.19 2.74
N GLY A 455 34.73 13.94 3.02
CA GLY A 455 33.79 14.91 3.61
C GLY A 455 32.87 15.56 2.57
N ALA A 456 31.66 15.93 2.99
CA ALA A 456 30.63 16.47 2.12
C ALA A 456 31.15 17.61 1.21
N GLY A 457 31.02 17.41 -0.10
CA GLY A 457 31.42 18.39 -1.12
C GLY A 457 32.93 18.46 -1.40
N VAL A 458 33.74 17.62 -0.75
CA VAL A 458 35.18 17.49 -1.04
C VAL A 458 35.39 16.41 -2.08
N THR A 459 36.20 16.72 -3.08
CA THR A 459 36.67 15.75 -4.07
C THR A 459 38.14 15.45 -3.81
N GLN A 460 38.46 14.16 -3.79
CA GLN A 460 39.81 13.63 -3.60
C GLN A 460 40.26 12.99 -4.93
N PRO A 461 41.10 13.66 -5.73
CA PRO A 461 41.71 13.06 -6.90
C PRO A 461 42.62 11.90 -6.49
N VAL A 462 42.52 10.81 -7.24
CA VAL A 462 43.32 9.60 -7.10
C VAL A 462 43.94 9.28 -8.45
N GLU A 463 45.24 9.02 -8.46
CA GLU A 463 45.99 8.64 -9.64
C GLU A 463 46.66 7.29 -9.39
N ALA A 464 46.38 6.33 -10.27
CA ALA A 464 46.95 4.99 -10.24
C ALA A 464 47.78 4.74 -11.51
N VAL A 465 49.08 4.47 -11.35
CA VAL A 465 49.96 4.10 -12.45
C VAL A 465 50.06 2.58 -12.54
N VAL A 466 49.62 2.02 -13.65
CA VAL A 466 49.49 0.58 -13.88
C VAL A 466 50.50 0.15 -14.93
N VAL A 467 51.22 -0.94 -14.66
CA VAL A 467 52.20 -1.51 -15.60
C VAL A 467 51.52 -2.54 -16.49
N GLN A 468 51.76 -2.42 -17.80
CA GLN A 468 51.40 -3.40 -18.82
C GLN A 468 52.67 -3.85 -19.56
N PRO A 469 52.65 -4.99 -20.27
CA PRO A 469 53.72 -5.38 -21.17
C PRO A 469 54.07 -4.25 -22.16
N GLY A 470 55.26 -3.68 -22.02
CA GLY A 470 55.80 -2.66 -22.93
C GLY A 470 55.24 -1.23 -22.76
N GLN A 471 54.37 -0.97 -21.79
CA GLN A 471 53.81 0.38 -21.55
C GLN A 471 53.31 0.58 -20.11
N THR A 472 53.07 1.84 -19.73
CA THR A 472 52.39 2.22 -18.48
C THR A 472 51.13 3.00 -18.78
N SER A 473 50.05 2.69 -18.09
CA SER A 473 48.78 3.43 -18.17
C SER A 473 48.52 4.18 -16.88
N VAL A 474 48.02 5.42 -16.98
CA VAL A 474 47.61 6.23 -15.83
C VAL A 474 46.08 6.25 -15.76
N ILE A 475 45.54 5.89 -14.61
CA ILE A 475 44.10 5.96 -14.34
C ILE A 475 43.88 7.06 -13.32
N THR A 476 43.17 8.11 -13.73
CA THR A 476 42.79 9.22 -12.84
C THR A 476 41.30 9.15 -12.54
N PHE A 477 40.95 9.27 -11.27
CA PHE A 477 39.56 9.30 -10.83
C PHE A 477 39.39 10.15 -9.58
N ASN A 478 38.15 10.56 -9.34
CA ASN A 478 37.77 11.42 -8.24
C ASN A 478 36.92 10.62 -7.26
N VAL A 479 37.32 10.58 -5.99
CA VAL A 479 36.47 10.11 -4.88
C VAL A 479 35.76 11.31 -4.30
N VAL A 480 34.44 11.26 -4.20
CA VAL A 480 33.62 12.39 -3.74
C VAL A 480 33.06 12.09 -2.37
N GLY A 481 33.20 13.07 -1.47
CA GLY A 481 32.79 12.91 -0.09
C GLY A 481 31.31 13.16 0.14
N ARG A 482 30.78 12.40 1.10
CA ARG A 482 29.37 12.37 1.52
C ARG A 482 29.09 13.37 2.60
#